data_AF-I1S1T0-F1
#
_entry.id   AF-I1S1T0-F1
#
_cell.length_a   1.000
_cell.length_b   1.000
_cell.length_c   1.000
_cell.angle_alpha   90.00
_cell.angle_beta   90.00
_cell.angle_gamma   90.00
#
_symmetry.space_group_name_H-M   'P 1'
#
loop_
_entity.id
_entity.type
_entity.pdbx_description
1 polymer ?
#
loop_
_entity_poly.entity_id
_entity_poly.type
_entity_poly.pdbx_seq_one_letter_code
_entity_poly.pdbx_strand_id
1 'polypeptide(L)'
;MVEKAHYLVTLSKTSQNLHDGIQPNPDDMICSYILSAALHGSGSTHYGWAHAAEAVLCMRKLRLVKRESHIDLGFVKSEMCKRAFWTIFIMMVHDRLAYPVPHTGISYNPASIDWDFLVLLEVDDPLPDEVEQSQDSAVTAMLAGFIALIKIYLCAMALQPQKLPGNPRYGQFSPPCPEQTSKNYGSSILTFAQGMHIIQDLQNITSQLPDELRLFNKDGYTKQDTCSFAIPRANVYITSLFIQSIIFATVSANISPIAESNQYLHQTKPSDMSQSDENNDIKRQLLKLRKGIAQQLFHIITATPISALRANGIAAVSKLREITAALLSCRIDSSYRDEEEEEQVQSCINCLITTLVQLDDIKQIHEE
;
A
#
# COMPACT_ATOMS: atom_id res chain seq x y z
N MET A 1 -7.18 -16.67 26.20
CA MET A 1 -6.86 -15.37 26.84
C MET A 1 -7.55 -14.22 26.11
N VAL A 2 -7.42 -14.13 24.78
CA VAL A 2 -8.08 -13.12 23.92
C VAL A 2 -9.61 -13.11 24.08
N GLU A 3 -10.27 -14.26 24.14
CA GLU A 3 -11.73 -14.33 24.36
C GLU A 3 -12.18 -13.74 25.70
N LYS A 4 -11.41 -13.96 26.77
CA LYS A 4 -11.68 -13.36 28.09
C LYS A 4 -11.51 -11.83 28.05
N ALA A 5 -10.47 -11.35 27.38
CA ALA A 5 -10.26 -9.91 27.17
C ALA A 5 -11.39 -9.30 26.34
N HIS A 6 -11.80 -9.95 25.26
CA HIS A 6 -12.94 -9.54 24.44
C HIS A 6 -14.23 -9.45 25.26
N TYR A 7 -14.50 -10.46 26.10
CA TYR A 7 -15.66 -10.47 26.99
C TYR A 7 -15.63 -9.31 27.99
N LEU A 8 -14.50 -9.07 28.64
CA LEU A 8 -14.33 -7.96 29.58
C LEU A 8 -14.50 -6.59 28.93
N VAL A 9 -13.93 -6.38 27.74
CA VAL A 9 -14.11 -5.11 27.00
C VAL A 9 -15.56 -4.91 26.60
N THR A 10 -16.23 -5.97 26.13
CA THR A 10 -17.65 -5.91 25.76
C THR A 10 -18.53 -5.57 26.96
N LEU A 11 -18.28 -6.18 28.12
CA LEU A 11 -18.97 -5.85 29.37
C LEU A 11 -18.69 -4.40 29.82
N SER A 12 -17.45 -3.94 29.71
CA SER A 12 -17.09 -2.56 30.04
C SER A 12 -17.86 -1.57 29.14
N LYS A 13 -17.88 -1.81 27.83
CA LYS A 13 -18.63 -0.98 26.88
C LYS A 13 -20.12 -0.96 27.18
N THR A 14 -20.75 -2.11 27.44
CA THR A 14 -22.20 -2.16 27.72
C THR A 14 -22.57 -1.49 29.04
N SER A 15 -21.71 -1.57 30.06
CA SER A 15 -21.92 -0.89 31.35
C SER A 15 -21.77 0.63 31.29
N GLN A 16 -20.82 1.14 30.49
CA GLN A 16 -20.61 2.58 30.31
C GLN A 16 -21.69 3.22 29.42
N ASN A 17 -22.12 2.54 28.36
CA ASN A 17 -23.09 3.06 27.38
C ASN A 17 -24.53 3.16 27.90
N LEU A 18 -24.83 2.59 29.08
CA LEU A 18 -26.14 2.71 29.73
C LEU A 18 -26.47 4.15 30.18
N HIS A 19 -25.46 5.01 30.35
CA HIS A 19 -25.64 6.35 30.94
C HIS A 19 -25.59 7.52 29.94
N ASP A 20 -24.79 7.44 28.87
CA ASP A 20 -24.50 8.58 27.97
C ASP A 20 -25.13 8.50 26.56
N GLY A 21 -25.91 7.45 26.29
CA GLY A 21 -26.41 7.15 24.94
C GLY A 21 -25.32 6.59 24.02
N ILE A 22 -25.74 6.02 22.88
CA ILE A 22 -24.83 5.31 21.96
C ILE A 22 -24.13 6.32 21.03
N GLN A 23 -23.30 7.20 21.59
CA GLN A 23 -22.37 8.01 20.79
C GLN A 23 -20.96 7.46 20.94
N PRO A 24 -20.34 6.98 19.83
CA PRO A 24 -18.98 6.48 19.91
C PRO A 24 -18.02 7.62 20.22
N ASN A 25 -16.97 7.34 20.99
CA ASN A 25 -15.85 8.23 21.24
C ASN A 25 -14.56 7.64 20.62
N PRO A 26 -13.43 8.39 20.62
CA PRO A 26 -12.21 7.87 20.01
C PRO A 26 -11.57 6.67 20.76
N ASP A 27 -11.86 6.46 22.05
CA ASP A 27 -11.43 5.25 22.76
C ASP A 27 -12.17 4.01 22.25
N ASP A 28 -13.46 4.12 21.95
CA ASP A 28 -14.23 3.00 21.38
C ASP A 28 -13.60 2.52 20.07
N MET A 29 -13.22 3.47 19.21
CA MET A 29 -12.54 3.20 17.94
C MET A 29 -11.20 2.47 18.14
N ILE A 30 -10.35 3.00 19.03
CA ILE A 30 -9.02 2.42 19.29
C ILE A 30 -9.16 1.03 19.92
N CYS A 31 -10.07 0.87 20.88
CA CYS A 31 -10.33 -0.41 21.53
C CYS A 31 -10.85 -1.46 20.52
N SER A 32 -11.80 -1.09 19.66
CA SER A 32 -12.28 -1.98 18.60
C SER A 32 -11.17 -2.37 17.64
N TYR A 33 -10.30 -1.43 17.23
CA TYR A 33 -9.16 -1.78 16.38
C TYR A 33 -8.17 -2.74 17.06
N ILE A 34 -7.82 -2.49 18.33
CA ILE A 34 -6.90 -3.37 19.09
C ILE A 34 -7.50 -4.77 19.27
N LEU A 35 -8.78 -4.86 19.62
CA LEU A 35 -9.49 -6.14 19.70
C LEU A 35 -9.50 -6.86 18.35
N SER A 36 -9.74 -6.12 17.26
CA SER A 36 -9.67 -6.67 15.92
C SER A 36 -8.31 -7.29 15.63
N ALA A 37 -7.22 -6.57 15.89
CA ALA A 37 -5.86 -7.06 15.68
C ALA A 37 -5.55 -8.29 16.54
N ALA A 38 -5.96 -8.28 17.82
CA ALA A 38 -5.76 -9.41 18.74
C ALA A 38 -6.53 -10.67 18.30
N LEU A 39 -7.77 -10.52 17.85
CA LEU A 39 -8.62 -11.62 17.38
C LEU A 39 -8.14 -12.20 16.04
N HIS A 40 -7.65 -11.36 15.13
CA HIS A 40 -6.94 -11.84 13.94
C HIS A 40 -5.69 -12.63 14.31
N GLY A 41 -4.88 -12.11 15.24
CA GLY A 41 -3.67 -12.77 15.72
C GLY A 41 -3.92 -14.10 16.44
N SER A 42 -5.11 -14.30 17.02
CA SER A 42 -5.51 -15.56 17.67
C SER A 42 -6.25 -16.54 16.76
N GLY A 43 -6.40 -16.24 15.47
CA GLY A 43 -7.14 -17.07 14.51
C GLY A 43 -8.66 -16.89 14.51
N SER A 44 -9.21 -16.05 15.38
CA SER A 44 -10.65 -15.75 15.47
C SER A 44 -11.06 -14.66 14.47
N THR A 45 -10.75 -14.85 13.20
CA THR A 45 -10.82 -13.83 12.13
C THR A 45 -12.22 -13.25 11.94
N HIS A 46 -13.29 -14.05 12.06
CA HIS A 46 -14.66 -13.56 11.96
C HIS A 46 -14.96 -12.44 12.98
N TYR A 47 -14.62 -12.66 14.26
CA TYR A 47 -14.78 -11.64 15.29
C TYR A 47 -13.81 -10.47 15.06
N GLY A 48 -12.60 -10.77 14.58
CA GLY A 48 -11.63 -9.76 14.16
C GLY A 48 -12.25 -8.77 13.16
N TRP A 49 -12.91 -9.27 12.11
CA TRP A 49 -13.57 -8.43 11.11
C TRP A 49 -14.77 -7.66 11.65
N ALA A 50 -15.54 -8.22 12.57
CA ALA A 50 -16.64 -7.49 13.22
C ALA A 50 -16.13 -6.25 13.97
N HIS A 51 -15.05 -6.39 14.74
CA HIS A 51 -14.42 -5.26 15.45
C HIS A 51 -13.72 -4.28 14.51
N ALA A 52 -13.15 -4.76 13.40
CA ALA A 52 -12.60 -3.90 12.36
C ALA A 52 -13.70 -3.01 11.77
N ALA A 53 -14.87 -3.57 11.47
CA ALA A 53 -16.02 -2.83 10.95
C ALA A 53 -16.53 -1.80 11.97
N GLU A 54 -16.59 -2.15 13.26
CA GLU A 54 -16.93 -1.20 14.33
C GLU A 54 -15.95 -0.02 14.38
N ALA A 55 -14.64 -0.29 14.34
CA ALA A 55 -13.62 0.76 14.35
C ALA A 55 -13.75 1.71 13.15
N VAL A 56 -14.02 1.19 11.95
CA VAL A 56 -14.29 1.99 10.74
C VAL A 56 -15.54 2.86 10.92
N LEU A 57 -16.61 2.33 11.50
CA LEU A 57 -17.84 3.09 11.75
C LEU A 57 -17.63 4.21 12.78
N CYS A 58 -16.90 3.93 13.87
CA CYS A 58 -16.54 4.95 14.87
C CYS A 58 -15.73 6.08 14.24
N MET A 59 -14.68 5.74 13.48
CA MET A 59 -13.83 6.70 12.77
C MET A 59 -14.67 7.63 11.86
N ARG A 60 -15.60 7.05 11.08
CA ARG A 60 -16.50 7.81 10.20
C ARG A 60 -17.44 8.71 10.97
N LYS A 61 -18.06 8.19 12.04
CA LYS A 61 -19.03 8.93 12.85
C LYS A 61 -18.39 10.15 13.51
N LEU A 62 -17.16 9.99 14.00
CA LEU A 62 -16.38 11.05 14.66
C LEU A 62 -15.73 12.03 13.67
N ARG A 63 -15.71 11.69 12.37
CA ARG A 63 -15.09 12.50 11.30
C ARG A 63 -13.60 12.80 11.56
N LEU A 64 -12.88 11.89 12.22
CA LEU A 64 -11.44 11.99 12.55
C LEU A 64 -10.50 11.96 11.33
N VAL A 65 -11.06 12.08 10.13
CA VAL A 65 -10.33 12.29 8.89
C VAL A 65 -10.12 13.78 8.57
N LYS A 66 -10.60 14.68 9.45
CA LYS A 66 -10.55 16.13 9.28
C LYS A 66 -9.93 16.80 10.50
N ARG A 67 -9.16 17.87 10.27
CA ARG A 67 -8.53 18.67 11.33
C ARG A 67 -9.55 19.22 12.33
N GLU A 68 -10.72 19.65 11.87
CA GLU A 68 -11.75 20.25 12.75
C GLU A 68 -12.21 19.31 13.87
N SER A 69 -12.26 18.00 13.60
CA SER A 69 -12.67 16.99 14.59
C SER A 69 -11.62 16.74 15.68
N HIS A 70 -10.44 17.36 15.57
CA HIS A 70 -9.34 17.20 16.52
C HIS A 70 -9.13 18.42 17.41
N ILE A 71 -9.89 19.51 17.21
CA ILE A 71 -9.71 20.77 17.97
C ILE A 71 -9.89 20.56 19.48
N ASP A 72 -10.90 19.76 19.85
CA ASP A 72 -11.20 19.48 21.25
C ASP A 72 -10.43 18.27 21.80
N LEU A 73 -9.59 17.64 20.97
CA LEU A 73 -8.74 16.52 21.38
C LEU A 73 -7.38 17.07 21.85
N GLY A 74 -6.92 16.63 23.01
CA GLY A 74 -5.55 16.88 23.44
C GLY A 74 -4.54 16.33 22.42
N PHE A 75 -3.34 16.90 22.38
CA PHE A 75 -2.29 16.56 21.39
C PHE A 75 -2.04 15.05 21.27
N VAL A 76 -1.81 14.38 22.40
CA VAL A 76 -1.56 12.92 22.44
C VAL A 76 -2.73 12.14 21.83
N LYS A 77 -3.96 12.50 22.20
CA LYS A 77 -5.17 11.83 21.72
C LYS A 77 -5.36 12.03 20.22
N SER A 78 -5.11 13.24 19.73
CA SER A 78 -5.14 13.57 18.30
C SER A 78 -4.15 12.70 17.53
N GLU A 79 -2.92 12.59 18.01
CA GLU A 79 -1.85 11.78 17.42
C GLU A 79 -2.13 10.26 17.47
N MET A 80 -2.77 9.77 18.52
CA MET A 80 -3.27 8.38 18.58
C MET A 80 -4.36 8.13 17.54
N CYS A 81 -5.29 9.08 17.34
CA CYS A 81 -6.35 8.96 16.36
C CYS A 81 -5.81 8.94 14.93
N LYS A 82 -4.80 9.76 14.62
CA LYS A 82 -4.13 9.73 13.30
C LYS A 82 -3.43 8.39 13.04
N ARG A 83 -2.74 7.83 14.06
CA ARG A 83 -2.11 6.50 13.94
C ARG A 83 -3.17 5.42 13.70
N ALA A 84 -4.24 5.43 14.48
CA ALA A 84 -5.36 4.51 14.32
C ALA A 84 -6.01 4.64 12.92
N PHE A 85 -6.15 5.86 12.40
CA PHE A 85 -6.60 6.10 11.03
C PHE A 85 -5.74 5.36 10.02
N TRP A 86 -4.42 5.54 10.05
CA TRP A 86 -3.54 4.88 9.10
C TRP A 86 -3.56 3.37 9.23
N THR A 87 -3.61 2.83 10.45
CA THR A 87 -3.66 1.38 10.61
C THR A 87 -4.98 0.78 10.09
N ILE A 88 -6.11 1.44 10.38
CA ILE A 88 -7.43 1.05 9.85
C ILE A 88 -7.46 1.18 8.32
N PHE A 89 -6.97 2.30 7.77
CA PHE A 89 -6.95 2.55 6.33
C PHE A 89 -6.13 1.48 5.59
N ILE A 90 -4.91 1.19 6.08
CA ILE A 90 -4.04 0.17 5.48
C ILE A 90 -4.68 -1.22 5.56
N MET A 91 -5.31 -1.55 6.70
CA MET A 91 -6.07 -2.81 6.85
C MET A 91 -7.18 -2.91 5.81
N MET A 92 -7.95 -1.83 5.57
CA MET A 92 -9.01 -1.82 4.56
C MET A 92 -8.48 -1.97 3.14
N VAL A 93 -7.33 -1.36 2.83
CA VAL A 93 -6.65 -1.57 1.54
C VAL A 93 -6.23 -3.04 1.39
N HIS A 94 -5.66 -3.62 2.45
CA HIS A 94 -5.23 -5.02 2.45
C HIS A 94 -6.41 -5.98 2.28
N ASP A 95 -7.53 -5.74 2.96
CA ASP A 95 -8.76 -6.52 2.84
C ASP A 95 -9.30 -6.51 1.40
N ARG A 96 -9.34 -5.33 0.76
CA ARG A 96 -9.74 -5.18 -0.65
C ARG A 96 -8.80 -5.88 -1.64
N LEU A 97 -7.51 -5.92 -1.34
CA LEU A 97 -6.52 -6.60 -2.18
C LEU A 97 -6.52 -8.12 -2.00
N ALA A 98 -6.83 -8.59 -0.79
CA ALA A 98 -6.78 -9.99 -0.43
C ALA A 98 -8.05 -10.75 -0.81
N TYR A 99 -9.21 -10.11 -0.72
CA TYR A 99 -10.50 -10.77 -0.83
C TYR A 99 -11.33 -10.24 -2.00
N PRO A 100 -11.99 -11.14 -2.77
CA PRO A 100 -12.94 -10.72 -3.78
C PRO A 100 -14.10 -9.90 -3.20
N VAL A 101 -14.54 -10.24 -1.99
CA VAL A 101 -15.54 -9.49 -1.24
C VAL A 101 -14.84 -8.97 0.02
N PRO A 102 -14.55 -7.66 0.12
CA PRO A 102 -13.92 -7.12 1.31
C PRO A 102 -14.86 -7.20 2.51
N HIS A 103 -14.32 -7.54 3.67
CA HIS A 103 -15.06 -7.60 4.94
C HIS A 103 -15.39 -6.21 5.48
N THR A 104 -14.53 -5.25 5.18
CA THR A 104 -14.63 -3.85 5.55
C THR A 104 -14.94 -3.02 4.30
N GLY A 105 -16.07 -2.32 4.31
CA GLY A 105 -16.40 -1.41 3.21
C GLY A 105 -15.50 -0.18 3.22
N ILE A 106 -14.73 0.04 2.15
CA ILE A 106 -14.07 1.33 1.93
C ILE A 106 -15.15 2.37 1.67
N SER A 107 -15.36 3.23 2.66
CA SER A 107 -16.54 4.08 2.72
C SER A 107 -16.17 5.53 3.05
N TYR A 108 -14.97 5.93 2.65
CA TYR A 108 -14.48 7.29 2.77
C TYR A 108 -14.36 7.92 1.40
N ASN A 109 -15.00 9.07 1.18
CA ASN A 109 -14.69 9.87 0.00
C ASN A 109 -13.26 10.41 0.15
N PRO A 110 -12.28 10.05 -0.72
CA PRO A 110 -10.90 10.53 -0.64
C PRO A 110 -10.79 12.05 -0.66
N ALA A 111 -11.74 12.75 -1.30
CA ALA A 111 -11.79 14.21 -1.33
C ALA A 111 -12.24 14.84 0.01
N SER A 112 -12.79 14.03 0.92
CA SER A 112 -13.23 14.47 2.25
C SER A 112 -12.20 14.26 3.36
N ILE A 113 -11.06 13.63 3.02
CA ILE A 113 -9.96 13.32 3.92
C ILE A 113 -8.93 14.45 3.81
N ASP A 114 -8.52 14.99 4.96
CA ASP A 114 -7.41 15.95 5.07
C ASP A 114 -6.09 15.16 5.16
N TRP A 115 -5.55 14.78 3.99
CA TRP A 115 -4.35 13.95 3.89
C TRP A 115 -3.13 14.61 4.53
N ASP A 116 -2.99 15.92 4.36
CA ASP A 116 -1.86 16.71 4.88
C ASP A 116 -1.89 16.76 6.41
N PHE A 117 -3.07 16.92 7.02
CA PHE A 117 -3.22 16.88 8.47
C PHE A 117 -2.93 15.50 9.07
N LEU A 118 -3.28 14.43 8.35
CA LEU A 118 -3.14 13.05 8.82
C LEU A 118 -1.71 12.53 8.70
N VAL A 119 -0.80 13.22 8.00
CA VAL A 119 0.63 12.88 8.02
C VAL A 119 1.11 12.88 9.47
N LEU A 120 1.73 11.75 9.88
CA LEU A 120 2.27 11.62 11.23
C LEU A 120 3.54 12.44 11.36
N LEU A 121 3.69 13.10 12.51
CA LEU A 121 4.97 13.65 12.91
C LEU A 121 5.94 12.49 13.16
N GLU A 122 7.15 12.60 12.65
CA GLU A 122 8.26 11.74 13.05
C GLU A 122 8.46 11.97 14.56
N VAL A 123 8.47 10.90 15.36
CA VAL A 123 8.32 10.94 16.83
C VAL A 123 9.55 11.54 17.55
N ASP A 124 10.43 12.20 16.79
CA ASP A 124 11.69 12.78 17.27
C ASP A 124 11.67 14.31 17.36
N ASP A 125 10.51 14.98 17.26
CA ASP A 125 10.39 16.39 17.64
C ASP A 125 9.97 16.48 19.12
N PRO A 126 10.91 16.52 20.08
CA PRO A 126 10.57 16.91 21.44
C PRO A 126 9.97 18.31 21.39
N LEU A 127 8.86 18.50 22.11
CA LEU A 127 8.54 19.83 22.64
C LEU A 127 9.82 20.39 23.27
N PRO A 128 10.16 21.67 23.04
CA PRO A 128 11.51 22.20 23.28
C PRO A 128 12.04 22.15 24.73
N ASP A 129 11.36 21.52 25.69
CA ASP A 129 11.71 21.58 27.11
C ASP A 129 11.87 20.24 27.86
N GLU A 130 11.67 19.05 27.27
CA GLU A 130 11.86 17.79 28.01
C GLU A 130 12.63 16.72 27.20
N VAL A 131 13.97 16.80 27.27
CA VAL A 131 14.89 15.81 26.72
C VAL A 131 15.05 14.65 27.71
N GLU A 132 14.10 13.72 27.73
CA GLU A 132 14.40 12.32 28.05
C GLU A 132 14.50 11.55 26.74
N GLN A 133 15.72 11.47 26.20
CA GLN A 133 16.04 10.61 25.06
C GLN A 133 15.76 9.14 25.42
N SER A 134 14.60 8.61 25.05
CA SER A 134 14.39 7.16 25.05
C SER A 134 15.24 6.54 23.93
N GLN A 135 16.43 6.07 24.27
CA GLN A 135 17.41 5.41 23.41
C GLN A 135 16.98 4.00 22.95
N ASP A 136 15.78 3.83 22.39
CA ASP A 136 15.39 2.53 21.81
C ASP A 136 15.40 2.61 20.27
N SER A 137 16.57 2.29 19.69
CA SER A 137 16.80 2.24 18.23
C SER A 137 15.75 1.36 17.52
N ALA A 138 15.26 0.32 18.21
CA ALA A 138 14.31 -0.62 17.62
C ALA A 138 12.89 -0.05 17.48
N VAL A 139 12.42 0.70 18.48
CA VAL A 139 11.11 1.39 18.45
C VAL A 139 11.14 2.47 17.37
N THR A 140 12.24 3.21 17.30
CA THR A 140 12.47 4.25 16.28
C THR A 140 12.42 3.65 14.86
N ALA A 141 13.10 2.52 14.63
CA ALA A 141 13.06 1.83 13.35
C ALA A 141 11.65 1.33 12.99
N MET A 142 10.90 0.75 13.93
CA MET A 142 9.53 0.28 13.67
C MET A 142 8.59 1.43 13.28
N LEU A 143 8.65 2.55 14.03
CA LEU A 143 7.86 3.75 13.73
C LEU A 143 8.25 4.35 12.38
N ALA A 144 9.55 4.42 12.06
CA ALA A 144 10.02 4.89 10.76
C ALA A 144 9.46 4.03 9.60
N GLY A 145 9.38 2.71 9.77
CA GLY A 145 8.77 1.81 8.79
C GLY A 145 7.27 2.08 8.58
N PHE A 146 6.54 2.35 9.66
CA PHE A 146 5.12 2.70 9.58
C PHE A 146 4.91 4.06 8.90
N ILE A 147 5.73 5.07 9.23
CA ILE A 147 5.69 6.40 8.59
C ILE A 147 6.05 6.28 7.10
N ALA A 148 7.03 5.46 6.74
CA ALA A 148 7.36 5.20 5.35
C ALA A 148 6.20 4.57 4.58
N LEU A 149 5.49 3.60 5.17
CA LEU A 149 4.28 3.03 4.56
C LEU A 149 3.20 4.10 4.33
N ILE A 150 3.01 5.01 5.28
CA ILE A 150 2.07 6.13 5.12
C ILE A 150 2.45 7.00 3.93
N LYS A 151 3.72 7.43 3.86
CA LYS A 151 4.23 8.24 2.73
C LYS A 151 4.05 7.50 1.40
N ILE A 152 4.31 6.19 1.36
CA ILE A 152 4.08 5.33 0.18
C ILE A 152 2.60 5.29 -0.22
N TYR A 153 1.67 5.14 0.74
CA TYR A 153 0.25 5.16 0.43
C TYR A 153 -0.22 6.55 -0.02
N LEU A 154 0.36 7.64 0.48
CA LEU A 154 0.09 8.98 -0.05
C LEU A 154 0.50 9.12 -1.53
N CYS A 155 1.63 8.54 -1.93
CA CYS A 155 2.00 8.43 -3.35
C CYS A 155 0.95 7.65 -4.16
N ALA A 156 0.42 6.55 -3.61
CA ALA A 156 -0.66 5.80 -4.26
C ALA A 156 -1.96 6.61 -4.41
N MET A 157 -2.28 7.47 -3.45
CA MET A 157 -3.47 8.34 -3.52
C MET A 157 -3.39 9.33 -4.69
N ALA A 158 -2.19 9.77 -5.07
CA ALA A 158 -1.98 10.61 -6.25
C ALA A 158 -2.34 9.91 -7.57
N LEU A 159 -2.34 8.57 -7.60
CA LEU A 159 -2.80 7.78 -8.76
C LEU A 159 -4.32 7.78 -8.94
N GLN A 160 -5.05 8.40 -8.01
CA GLN A 160 -6.49 8.27 -7.80
C GLN A 160 -6.85 6.87 -7.28
N PRO A 161 -7.57 6.76 -6.15
CA PRO A 161 -7.81 5.46 -5.51
C PRO A 161 -8.56 4.45 -6.37
N GLN A 162 -9.40 4.93 -7.28
CA GLN A 162 -10.09 4.10 -8.28
C GLN A 162 -9.16 3.32 -9.22
N LYS A 163 -7.88 3.70 -9.33
CA LYS A 163 -6.85 3.01 -10.13
C LYS A 163 -6.05 1.97 -9.34
N LEU A 164 -6.25 1.86 -8.02
CA LEU A 164 -5.65 0.77 -7.24
C LEU A 164 -6.37 -0.55 -7.57
N PRO A 165 -5.64 -1.64 -7.87
CA PRO A 165 -6.25 -2.92 -8.18
C PRO A 165 -7.02 -3.45 -6.96
N GLY A 166 -8.08 -4.20 -7.24
CA GLY A 166 -9.06 -4.68 -6.26
C GLY A 166 -10.41 -4.86 -6.93
N ASN A 167 -11.30 -5.69 -6.36
CA ASN A 167 -12.52 -6.09 -7.05
C ASN A 167 -13.41 -4.87 -7.40
N PRO A 168 -13.63 -4.56 -8.71
CA PRO A 168 -14.42 -3.41 -9.13
C PRO A 168 -15.91 -3.53 -8.80
N ARG A 169 -16.40 -4.74 -8.48
CA ARG A 169 -17.83 -5.00 -8.18
C ARG A 169 -18.32 -4.32 -6.89
N TYR A 170 -17.43 -3.95 -5.98
CA TYR A 170 -17.79 -3.41 -4.66
C TYR A 170 -17.45 -1.93 -4.46
N GLY A 171 -17.24 -1.20 -5.57
CA GLY A 171 -17.23 0.27 -5.59
C GLY A 171 -15.83 0.91 -5.55
N GLN A 172 -15.78 2.18 -5.95
CA GLN A 172 -14.62 3.05 -5.77
C GLN A 172 -14.32 3.21 -4.26
N PHE A 173 -13.17 3.79 -3.91
CA PHE A 173 -12.89 4.13 -2.49
C PHE A 173 -13.96 5.09 -1.91
N SER A 174 -14.73 5.78 -2.77
CA SER A 174 -15.90 6.59 -2.42
C SER A 174 -17.23 5.85 -2.66
N PRO A 175 -18.26 6.05 -1.83
CA PRO A 175 -19.63 5.80 -2.26
C PRO A 175 -20.01 6.75 -3.42
N PRO A 176 -20.80 6.29 -4.41
CA PRO A 176 -21.30 7.18 -5.46
C PRO A 176 -22.16 8.27 -4.82
N CYS A 177 -21.76 9.53 -5.02
CA CYS A 177 -22.50 10.68 -4.53
C CYS A 177 -23.78 10.84 -5.38
N PRO A 178 -24.99 10.95 -4.79
CA PRO A 178 -26.25 10.99 -5.55
C PRO A 178 -26.41 12.18 -6.51
N GLU A 179 -25.54 13.19 -6.45
CA GLU A 179 -25.66 14.43 -7.22
C GLU A 179 -24.76 14.53 -8.46
N GLN A 180 -24.05 13.44 -8.84
CA GLN A 180 -23.15 13.46 -10.00
C GLN A 180 -23.56 12.51 -11.11
N THR A 181 -24.82 12.62 -11.55
CA THR A 181 -25.16 12.29 -12.94
C THR A 181 -24.84 13.51 -13.81
N SER A 182 -23.93 13.35 -14.76
CA SER A 182 -23.59 14.32 -15.83
C SER A 182 -22.59 15.46 -15.57
N LYS A 183 -21.48 15.19 -14.88
CA LYS A 183 -20.23 15.90 -15.20
C LYS A 183 -19.12 14.89 -15.42
N ASN A 184 -18.65 14.81 -16.66
CA ASN A 184 -17.39 14.17 -17.03
C ASN A 184 -16.29 14.77 -16.15
N TYR A 185 -16.03 14.17 -14.98
CA TYR A 185 -14.70 14.25 -14.39
C TYR A 185 -13.82 13.56 -15.40
N GLY A 186 -13.15 14.35 -16.25
CA GLY A 186 -12.21 13.84 -17.22
C GLY A 186 -11.32 12.85 -16.47
N SER A 187 -11.36 11.58 -16.88
CA SER A 187 -10.44 10.57 -16.38
C SER A 187 -9.06 11.05 -16.78
N SER A 188 -8.40 11.83 -15.93
CA SER A 188 -7.03 12.27 -16.20
C SER A 188 -6.21 11.00 -16.26
N ILE A 189 -5.89 10.60 -17.48
CA ILE A 189 -5.02 9.47 -17.77
C ILE A 189 -3.68 9.82 -17.10
N LEU A 190 -3.12 8.86 -16.36
CA LEU A 190 -1.83 9.07 -15.70
C LEU A 190 -0.78 9.25 -16.81
N THR A 191 -0.17 10.42 -16.87
CA THR A 191 0.89 10.68 -17.87
C THR A 191 2.19 9.98 -17.47
N PHE A 192 3.06 9.71 -18.44
CA PHE A 192 4.39 9.13 -18.19
C PHE A 192 5.19 9.97 -17.18
N ALA A 193 5.24 11.29 -17.36
CA ALA A 193 5.98 12.20 -16.48
C ALA A 193 5.44 12.18 -15.02
N GLN A 194 4.12 12.18 -14.85
CA GLN A 194 3.50 12.05 -13.52
C GLN A 194 3.83 10.70 -12.88
N GLY A 195 3.76 9.60 -13.64
CA GLY A 195 4.14 8.27 -13.17
C GLY A 195 5.60 8.22 -12.70
N MET A 196 6.52 8.77 -13.48
CA MET A 196 7.95 8.81 -13.14
C MET A 196 8.25 9.69 -11.92
N HIS A 197 7.55 10.81 -11.74
CA HIS A 197 7.67 11.63 -10.53
C HIS A 197 7.28 10.83 -9.29
N ILE A 198 6.15 10.12 -9.33
CA ILE A 198 5.68 9.30 -8.21
C ILE A 198 6.68 8.17 -7.91
N ILE A 199 7.26 7.56 -8.95
CA ILE A 199 8.32 6.55 -8.77
C ILE A 199 9.55 7.16 -8.07
N GLN A 200 9.96 8.37 -8.45
CA GLN A 200 11.05 9.07 -7.79
C GLN A 200 10.74 9.35 -6.32
N ASP A 201 9.52 9.77 -6.00
CA ASP A 201 9.09 9.99 -4.61
C ASP A 201 9.14 8.69 -3.79
N LEU A 202 8.67 7.57 -4.36
CA LEU A 202 8.75 6.24 -3.75
C LEU A 202 10.21 5.82 -3.47
N GLN A 203 11.10 6.06 -4.43
CA GLN A 203 12.53 5.77 -4.27
C GLN A 203 13.16 6.65 -3.18
N ASN A 204 12.84 7.95 -3.16
CA ASN A 204 13.29 8.88 -2.12
C ASN A 204 12.87 8.41 -0.73
N ILE A 205 11.60 8.01 -0.55
CA ILE A 205 11.10 7.46 0.73
C ILE A 205 11.93 6.25 1.16
N THR A 206 12.16 5.28 0.25
CA THR A 206 12.93 4.08 0.59
C THR A 206 14.41 4.35 0.88
N SER A 207 14.98 5.42 0.31
CA SER A 207 16.39 5.81 0.55
C SER A 207 16.60 6.42 1.94
N GLN A 208 15.58 7.06 2.49
CA GLN A 208 15.60 7.72 3.79
C GLN A 208 15.35 6.77 4.96
N LEU A 209 15.06 5.49 4.70
CA LEU A 209 14.85 4.49 5.75
C LEU A 209 16.09 4.33 6.64
N PRO A 210 15.90 4.05 7.95
CA PRO A 210 16.98 3.74 8.86
C PRO A 210 17.67 2.43 8.45
N ASP A 211 18.93 2.26 8.88
CA ASP A 211 19.80 1.18 8.43
C ASP A 211 19.20 -0.23 8.69
N GLU A 212 18.40 -0.38 9.74
CA GLU A 212 17.67 -1.61 10.12
C GLU A 212 16.58 -2.00 9.11
N LEU A 213 16.01 -1.02 8.42
CA LEU A 213 14.96 -1.20 7.41
C LEU A 213 15.49 -1.14 5.98
N ARG A 214 16.78 -0.89 5.76
CA ARG A 214 17.33 -0.90 4.40
C ARG A 214 17.50 -2.33 3.89
N LEU A 215 17.15 -2.55 2.62
CA LEU A 215 17.37 -3.82 1.92
C LEU A 215 18.85 -4.02 1.56
N PHE A 216 19.52 -2.92 1.19
CA PHE A 216 20.92 -2.89 0.79
C PHE A 216 21.77 -2.15 1.83
N ASN A 217 22.98 -2.63 2.05
CA ASN A 217 24.02 -1.86 2.73
C ASN A 217 24.41 -0.63 1.89
N LYS A 218 25.12 0.32 2.51
CA LYS A 218 25.64 1.51 1.81
C LYS A 218 26.53 1.15 0.61
N ASP A 219 27.12 -0.04 0.63
CA ASP A 219 27.97 -0.60 -0.44
C ASP A 219 27.19 -1.37 -1.51
N GLY A 220 25.85 -1.40 -1.45
CA GLY A 220 24.99 -2.05 -2.45
C GLY A 220 24.76 -3.55 -2.27
N TYR A 221 25.43 -4.19 -1.29
CA TYR A 221 25.21 -5.61 -0.98
C TYR A 221 23.96 -5.84 -0.12
N THR A 222 23.30 -6.99 -0.30
CA THR A 222 22.16 -7.39 0.52
C THR A 222 22.57 -7.57 1.98
N LYS A 223 21.82 -6.95 2.90
CA LYS A 223 22.11 -7.00 4.33
C LYS A 223 21.69 -8.38 4.88
N GLN A 224 22.65 -9.23 5.20
CA GLN A 224 22.41 -10.60 5.67
C GLN A 224 21.91 -10.70 7.12
N ASP A 225 21.75 -9.59 7.86
CA ASP A 225 21.52 -9.65 9.30
C ASP A 225 20.32 -8.87 9.88
N THR A 226 19.82 -9.46 10.97
CA THR A 226 18.64 -9.17 11.81
C THR A 226 17.26 -9.52 11.22
N CYS A 227 16.77 -10.72 11.57
CA CYS A 227 15.36 -11.12 11.39
C CYS A 227 14.35 -10.13 12.02
N SER A 228 14.77 -9.36 13.03
CA SER A 228 13.90 -8.51 13.85
C SER A 228 13.06 -7.50 13.05
N PHE A 229 13.55 -7.07 11.88
CA PHE A 229 12.86 -6.12 11.01
C PHE A 229 12.51 -6.67 9.62
N ALA A 230 12.66 -7.98 9.40
CA ALA A 230 12.38 -8.59 8.09
C ALA A 230 10.92 -8.36 7.65
N ILE A 231 9.96 -8.44 8.58
CA ILE A 231 8.54 -8.22 8.31
C ILE A 231 8.26 -6.78 7.87
N PRO A 232 8.54 -5.73 8.68
CA PRO A 232 8.26 -4.35 8.29
C PRO A 232 9.07 -3.92 7.06
N ARG A 233 10.32 -4.38 6.93
CA ARG A 233 11.16 -4.14 5.76
C ARG A 233 10.49 -4.67 4.49
N ALA A 234 10.11 -5.94 4.48
CA ALA A 234 9.43 -6.55 3.34
C ALA A 234 8.12 -5.82 3.01
N ASN A 235 7.33 -5.44 4.03
CA ASN A 235 6.08 -4.72 3.81
C ASN A 235 6.29 -3.40 3.06
N VAL A 236 7.27 -2.59 3.49
CA VAL A 236 7.61 -1.30 2.88
C VAL A 236 8.02 -1.48 1.42
N TYR A 237 9.00 -2.35 1.15
CA TYR A 237 9.52 -2.51 -0.21
C TYR A 237 8.52 -3.20 -1.16
N ILE A 238 7.79 -4.23 -0.71
CA ILE A 238 6.76 -4.88 -1.52
C ILE A 238 5.65 -3.89 -1.86
N THR A 239 5.22 -3.05 -0.90
CA THR A 239 4.18 -2.05 -1.14
C THR A 239 4.66 -0.95 -2.09
N SER A 240 5.92 -0.51 -1.97
CA SER A 240 6.54 0.42 -2.92
C SER A 240 6.56 -0.16 -4.35
N LEU A 241 7.08 -1.38 -4.52
CA LEU A 241 7.14 -2.04 -5.83
C LEU A 241 5.76 -2.31 -6.42
N PHE A 242 4.78 -2.61 -5.58
CA PHE A 242 3.39 -2.78 -6.00
C PHE A 242 2.81 -1.49 -6.60
N ILE A 243 3.10 -0.33 -6.01
CA ILE A 243 2.65 0.94 -6.58
C ILE A 243 3.42 1.25 -7.87
N GLN A 244 4.73 0.98 -7.91
CA GLN A 244 5.53 1.12 -9.13
C GLN A 244 5.00 0.22 -10.26
N SER A 245 4.57 -1.02 -9.95
CA SER A 245 4.02 -1.93 -10.96
C SER A 245 2.66 -1.48 -11.50
N ILE A 246 1.83 -0.83 -10.68
CA ILE A 246 0.57 -0.21 -11.13
C ILE A 246 0.86 0.94 -12.10
N ILE A 247 1.82 1.80 -11.75
CA ILE A 247 2.25 2.91 -12.63
C ILE A 247 2.77 2.34 -13.95
N PHE A 248 3.67 1.36 -13.86
CA PHE A 248 4.23 0.67 -15.02
C PHE A 248 3.13 0.08 -15.93
N ALA A 249 2.19 -0.68 -15.37
CA ALA A 249 1.10 -1.29 -16.13
C ALA A 249 0.18 -0.23 -16.75
N THR A 250 -0.19 0.81 -16.00
CA THR A 250 -1.07 1.90 -16.46
C THR A 250 -0.44 2.67 -17.61
N VAL A 251 0.83 3.06 -17.45
CA VAL A 251 1.56 3.83 -18.46
C VAL A 251 1.83 2.99 -19.70
N SER A 252 2.22 1.72 -19.54
CA SER A 252 2.43 0.79 -20.66
C SER A 252 1.15 0.59 -21.48
N ALA A 253 0.01 0.41 -20.81
CA ALA A 253 -1.30 0.25 -21.47
C ALA A 253 -1.72 1.49 -22.27
N ASN A 254 -1.25 2.69 -21.92
CA ASN A 254 -1.54 3.91 -22.68
C ASN A 254 -0.69 4.08 -23.94
N ILE A 255 0.46 3.39 -24.03
CA ILE A 255 1.40 3.51 -25.14
C ILE A 255 1.15 2.45 -26.22
N SER A 256 0.74 1.24 -25.82
CA SER A 256 0.42 0.14 -26.75
C SER A 256 -0.73 0.38 -27.77
N PRO A 257 -1.78 1.21 -27.54
CA PRO A 257 -2.89 1.32 -28.49
C PRO A 257 -2.55 2.10 -29.78
N ILE A 258 -1.44 2.83 -29.80
CA ILE A 258 -1.13 3.76 -30.91
C ILE A 258 -0.41 3.03 -32.08
N ALA A 259 0.10 1.83 -31.86
CA ALA A 259 0.86 1.09 -32.89
C ALA A 259 -0.01 0.21 -33.82
N GLU A 260 -1.17 -0.29 -33.36
CA GLU A 260 -1.95 -1.27 -34.14
C GLU A 260 -3.00 -0.64 -35.08
N SER A 261 -3.43 0.61 -34.86
CA SER A 261 -4.53 1.21 -35.66
C SER A 261 -4.09 2.03 -36.88
N ASN A 262 -2.80 2.34 -37.05
CA ASN A 262 -2.33 3.23 -38.13
C ASN A 262 -1.40 2.57 -39.17
N GLN A 263 -1.25 1.25 -39.17
CA GLN A 263 -0.46 0.56 -40.22
C GLN A 263 -1.18 0.45 -41.58
N TYR A 264 -2.41 0.97 -41.71
CA TYR A 264 -3.07 1.12 -42.99
C TYR A 264 -3.42 2.60 -43.21
N LEU A 265 -2.72 3.22 -44.17
CA LEU A 265 -2.85 4.60 -44.67
C LEU A 265 -2.15 5.72 -43.86
N HIS A 266 -0.91 6.05 -44.20
CA HIS A 266 -0.57 7.24 -45.01
C HIS A 266 0.93 7.58 -44.98
N GLN A 267 1.36 8.21 -46.08
CA GLN A 267 2.69 8.75 -46.36
C GLN A 267 3.21 9.69 -45.26
N THR A 268 4.46 9.48 -44.89
CA THR A 268 5.23 10.21 -43.87
C THR A 268 5.35 11.70 -44.18
N LYS A 269 4.95 12.55 -43.21
CA LYS A 269 5.31 13.97 -43.16
C LYS A 269 6.50 14.17 -42.21
N PRO A 270 7.36 15.19 -42.41
CA PRO A 270 8.58 15.39 -41.62
C PRO A 270 8.35 15.80 -40.15
N SER A 271 7.10 16.00 -39.71
CA SER A 271 6.74 16.24 -38.30
C SER A 271 6.64 14.97 -37.44
N ASP A 272 6.68 13.79 -38.05
CA ASP A 272 6.47 12.51 -37.34
C ASP A 272 7.76 11.95 -36.72
N MET A 273 8.94 12.47 -37.10
CA MET A 273 10.24 12.00 -36.61
C MET A 273 10.52 12.36 -35.14
N SER A 274 10.07 13.52 -34.67
CA SER A 274 10.28 13.92 -33.26
C SER A 274 9.38 13.16 -32.30
N GLN A 275 8.16 12.81 -32.73
CA GLN A 275 7.22 12.01 -31.92
C GLN A 275 7.63 10.53 -31.86
N SER A 276 8.26 9.99 -32.91
CA SER A 276 8.81 8.64 -32.86
C SER A 276 9.98 8.53 -31.87
N ASP A 277 10.85 9.54 -31.83
CA ASP A 277 12.02 9.53 -30.93
C ASP A 277 11.62 9.64 -29.45
N GLU A 278 10.66 10.52 -29.13
CA GLU A 278 10.10 10.62 -27.77
C GLU A 278 9.40 9.33 -27.32
N ASN A 279 8.61 8.71 -28.20
CA ASN A 279 7.93 7.45 -27.89
C ASN A 279 8.93 6.30 -27.67
N ASN A 280 10.03 6.29 -28.43
CA ASN A 280 11.10 5.30 -28.28
C ASN A 280 11.87 5.49 -26.96
N ASP A 281 12.12 6.73 -26.54
CA ASP A 281 12.73 7.00 -25.23
C ASP A 281 11.83 6.56 -24.07
N ILE A 282 10.52 6.85 -24.16
CA ILE A 282 9.53 6.38 -23.18
C ILE A 282 9.53 4.84 -23.08
N LYS A 283 9.51 4.13 -24.23
CA LYS A 283 9.59 2.67 -24.26
C LYS A 283 10.87 2.16 -23.59
N ARG A 284 12.02 2.79 -23.84
CA ARG A 284 13.30 2.42 -23.21
C ARG A 284 13.27 2.65 -21.70
N GLN A 285 12.71 3.76 -21.24
CA GLN A 285 12.55 4.04 -19.81
C GLN A 285 11.60 3.04 -19.13
N LEU A 286 10.53 2.61 -19.80
CA LEU A 286 9.64 1.57 -19.30
C LEU A 286 10.32 0.19 -19.21
N LEU A 287 11.15 -0.17 -20.19
CA LEU A 287 11.96 -1.39 -20.11
C LEU A 287 12.93 -1.35 -18.93
N LYS A 288 13.61 -0.22 -18.73
CA LYS A 288 14.49 -0.01 -17.58
C LYS A 288 13.72 -0.10 -16.25
N LEU A 289 12.52 0.46 -16.19
CA LEU A 289 11.64 0.37 -15.03
C LEU A 289 11.21 -1.08 -14.77
N ARG A 290 10.77 -1.83 -15.80
CA ARG A 290 10.42 -3.25 -15.70
C ARG A 290 11.57 -4.07 -15.15
N LYS A 291 12.79 -3.88 -15.68
CA LYS A 291 14.01 -4.53 -15.20
C LYS A 291 14.28 -4.18 -13.75
N GLY A 292 14.21 -2.90 -13.39
CA GLY A 292 14.41 -2.43 -12.01
C GLY A 292 13.42 -3.04 -11.03
N ILE A 293 12.14 -3.10 -11.37
CA ILE A 293 11.10 -3.74 -10.54
C ILE A 293 11.41 -5.23 -10.38
N ALA A 294 11.70 -5.95 -11.47
CA ALA A 294 11.98 -7.38 -11.44
C ALA A 294 13.21 -7.72 -10.57
N GLN A 295 14.31 -6.97 -10.73
CA GLN A 295 15.54 -7.18 -9.97
C GLN A 295 15.37 -6.84 -8.49
N GLN A 296 14.76 -5.69 -8.16
CA GLN A 296 14.48 -5.33 -6.77
C GLN A 296 13.57 -6.36 -6.11
N LEU A 297 12.55 -6.84 -6.82
CA LEU A 297 11.65 -7.84 -6.30
C LEU A 297 12.35 -9.17 -6.05
N PHE A 298 13.19 -9.61 -6.99
CA PHE A 298 14.07 -10.78 -6.81
C PHE A 298 14.95 -10.63 -5.57
N HIS A 299 15.54 -9.47 -5.34
CA HIS A 299 16.34 -9.22 -4.13
C HIS A 299 15.52 -9.27 -2.85
N ILE A 300 14.30 -8.74 -2.85
CA ILE A 300 13.42 -8.80 -1.68
C ILE A 300 13.09 -10.26 -1.33
N ILE A 301 12.68 -11.07 -2.31
CA ILE A 301 12.28 -12.46 -2.05
C ILE A 301 13.45 -13.35 -1.64
N THR A 302 14.66 -13.06 -2.13
CA THR A 302 15.86 -13.84 -1.80
C THR A 302 16.48 -13.43 -0.46
N ALA A 303 16.40 -12.15 -0.11
CA ALA A 303 16.93 -11.64 1.16
C ALA A 303 15.96 -11.78 2.34
N THR A 304 14.65 -11.95 2.08
CA THR A 304 13.63 -12.04 3.13
C THR A 304 13.31 -13.51 3.44
N PRO A 305 13.40 -13.95 4.70
CA PRO A 305 12.97 -15.30 5.08
C PRO A 305 11.51 -15.56 4.71
N ILE A 306 11.20 -16.77 4.22
CA ILE A 306 9.84 -17.14 3.82
C ILE A 306 8.84 -16.98 4.97
N SER A 307 9.26 -17.18 6.22
CA SER A 307 8.44 -16.96 7.42
C SER A 307 8.03 -15.50 7.59
N ALA A 308 8.92 -14.55 7.28
CA ALA A 308 8.64 -13.12 7.34
C ALA A 308 7.73 -12.67 6.18
N LEU A 309 7.90 -13.25 4.99
CA LEU A 309 6.96 -13.06 3.87
C LEU A 309 5.56 -13.56 4.22
N ARG A 310 5.46 -14.74 4.86
CA ARG A 310 4.18 -15.29 5.35
C ARG A 310 3.55 -14.44 6.45
N ALA A 311 4.35 -13.92 7.37
CA ALA A 311 3.86 -13.06 8.46
C ALA A 311 3.28 -11.71 7.97
N ASN A 312 3.67 -11.24 6.78
CA ASN A 312 3.01 -10.11 6.12
C ASN A 312 1.60 -10.42 5.60
N GLY A 313 1.22 -11.70 5.60
CA GLY A 313 -0.12 -12.18 5.33
C GLY A 313 -0.52 -12.17 3.85
N ILE A 314 -1.79 -12.51 3.62
CA ILE A 314 -2.39 -12.69 2.29
C ILE A 314 -2.27 -11.44 1.40
N ALA A 315 -2.32 -10.23 1.98
CA ALA A 315 -2.21 -8.99 1.21
C ALA A 315 -0.83 -8.82 0.56
N ALA A 316 0.25 -9.27 1.19
CA ALA A 316 1.57 -9.27 0.56
C ALA A 316 1.63 -10.27 -0.60
N VAL A 317 1.05 -11.46 -0.44
CA VAL A 317 0.94 -12.44 -1.54
C VAL A 317 0.15 -11.87 -2.72
N SER A 318 -0.99 -11.20 -2.46
CA SER A 318 -1.76 -10.52 -3.50
C SER A 318 -0.92 -9.45 -4.22
N LYS A 319 -0.18 -8.61 -3.49
CA LYS A 319 0.72 -7.61 -4.09
C LYS A 319 1.79 -8.26 -4.97
N LEU A 320 2.43 -9.33 -4.51
CA LEU A 320 3.43 -10.07 -5.28
C LEU A 320 2.85 -10.64 -6.58
N ARG A 321 1.63 -11.17 -6.53
CA ARG A 321 0.90 -11.65 -7.73
C ARG A 321 0.61 -10.52 -8.71
N GLU A 322 0.12 -9.38 -8.23
CA GLU A 322 -0.16 -8.20 -9.06
C GLU A 322 1.12 -7.65 -9.71
N ILE A 323 2.23 -7.58 -8.97
CA ILE A 323 3.52 -7.17 -9.54
C ILE A 323 3.95 -8.17 -10.63
N THR A 324 3.86 -9.47 -10.35
CA THR A 324 4.23 -10.52 -11.30
C THR A 324 3.38 -10.45 -12.57
N ALA A 325 2.06 -10.27 -12.42
CA ALA A 325 1.13 -10.10 -13.53
C ALA A 325 1.46 -8.86 -14.37
N ALA A 326 1.80 -7.73 -13.73
CA ALA A 326 2.24 -6.52 -14.43
C ALA A 326 3.53 -6.76 -15.24
N LEU A 327 4.53 -7.43 -14.65
CA LEU A 327 5.80 -7.76 -15.32
C LEU A 327 5.62 -8.70 -16.52
N LEU A 328 4.67 -9.65 -16.44
CA LEU A 328 4.31 -10.59 -17.51
C LEU A 328 3.46 -9.96 -18.61
N SER A 329 2.59 -9.01 -18.26
CA SER A 329 1.66 -8.38 -19.22
C SER A 329 2.35 -7.39 -20.17
N CYS A 330 3.63 -7.12 -19.96
CA CYS A 330 4.41 -6.20 -20.77
C CYS A 330 4.65 -6.73 -22.19
N ARG A 331 3.92 -6.18 -23.16
CA ARG A 331 4.11 -6.42 -24.60
C ARG A 331 4.89 -5.27 -25.23
N ILE A 332 6.17 -5.13 -24.89
CA ILE A 332 7.05 -4.18 -25.60
C ILE A 332 7.66 -4.91 -26.81
N ASP A 333 7.74 -4.23 -27.95
CA ASP A 333 8.24 -4.79 -29.22
C ASP A 333 9.62 -5.45 -29.06
N SER A 334 9.82 -6.59 -29.73
CA SER A 334 11.10 -7.33 -29.72
C SER A 334 12.28 -6.52 -30.20
N SER A 335 12.07 -5.45 -30.98
CA SER A 335 13.13 -4.60 -31.51
C SER A 335 13.88 -3.78 -30.45
N TYR A 336 13.33 -3.63 -29.25
CA TYR A 336 13.93 -2.86 -28.15
C TYR A 336 14.42 -3.74 -27.00
N ARG A 337 14.26 -5.06 -27.11
CA ARG A 337 14.71 -6.01 -26.09
C ARG A 337 16.15 -6.43 -26.39
N ASP A 338 17.04 -6.14 -25.46
CA ASP A 338 18.31 -6.86 -25.37
C ASP A 338 17.99 -8.28 -24.87
N GLU A 339 18.40 -9.30 -25.62
CA GLU A 339 18.11 -10.70 -25.32
C GLU A 339 18.66 -11.10 -23.95
N GLU A 340 19.86 -10.62 -23.60
CA GLU A 340 20.50 -10.92 -22.31
C GLU A 340 19.73 -10.27 -21.14
N GLU A 341 19.28 -9.02 -21.32
CA GLU A 341 18.49 -8.34 -20.29
C GLU A 341 17.11 -8.97 -20.10
N GLU A 342 16.47 -9.43 -21.18
CA GLU A 342 15.18 -10.10 -21.10
C GLU A 342 15.31 -11.47 -20.43
N GLU A 343 16.39 -12.22 -20.69
CA GLU A 343 16.69 -13.47 -19.99
C GLU A 343 16.87 -13.23 -18.48
N GLN A 344 17.57 -12.17 -18.08
CA GLN A 344 17.72 -11.80 -16.67
C GLN A 344 16.37 -11.47 -16.02
N VAL A 345 15.52 -10.69 -16.69
CA VAL A 345 14.17 -10.37 -16.21
C VAL A 345 13.32 -11.63 -16.09
N GLN A 346 13.37 -12.52 -17.08
CA GLN A 346 12.62 -13.77 -17.06
C GLN A 346 13.10 -14.71 -15.94
N SER A 347 14.41 -14.76 -15.68
CA SER A 347 14.98 -15.50 -14.55
C SER A 347 14.45 -14.99 -13.20
N CYS A 348 14.38 -13.65 -13.04
CA CYS A 348 13.77 -13.02 -11.86
C CYS A 348 12.29 -13.43 -11.72
N ILE A 349 11.52 -13.35 -12.80
CA ILE A 349 10.09 -13.73 -12.83
C ILE A 349 9.90 -15.22 -12.48
N ASN A 350 10.75 -16.10 -12.98
CA ASN A 350 10.67 -17.53 -12.67
C ASN A 350 10.91 -17.79 -11.18
N CYS A 351 11.92 -17.15 -10.59
CA CYS A 351 12.17 -17.23 -9.13
C CYS A 351 10.98 -16.70 -8.31
N LEU A 352 10.33 -15.64 -8.80
CA LEU A 352 9.13 -15.08 -8.19
C LEU A 352 7.95 -16.06 -8.20
N ILE A 353 7.71 -16.71 -9.34
CA ILE A 353 6.67 -17.72 -9.47
C ILE A 353 6.95 -18.88 -8.51
N THR A 354 8.20 -19.37 -8.43
CA THR A 354 8.57 -20.42 -7.47
C THR A 354 8.31 -20.01 -6.02
N THR A 355 8.63 -18.77 -5.67
CA THR A 355 8.38 -18.24 -4.31
C THR A 355 6.89 -18.12 -4.02
N LEU A 356 6.09 -17.67 -4.99
CA LEU A 356 4.63 -17.61 -4.86
C LEU A 356 4.01 -18.99 -4.63
N VAL A 357 4.49 -20.02 -5.34
CA VAL A 357 4.06 -21.42 -5.11
C VAL A 357 4.35 -21.85 -3.66
N GLN A 358 5.54 -21.57 -3.15
CA GLN A 358 5.90 -21.88 -1.75
C GLN A 358 5.10 -21.10 -0.69
N LEU A 359 4.56 -19.94 -1.06
CA LEU A 359 3.67 -19.15 -0.20
C LEU A 359 2.23 -19.68 -0.26
N ASP A 360 1.81 -20.22 -1.40
CA ASP A 360 0.47 -20.76 -1.63
C ASP A 360 0.27 -22.18 -1.10
N ASP A 361 1.29 -23.04 -1.14
CA ASP A 361 1.24 -24.44 -0.69
C ASP A 361 0.87 -24.61 0.80
N ILE A 362 0.83 -23.53 1.58
CA ILE A 362 0.46 -23.55 3.01
C ILE A 362 -0.98 -23.09 3.27
N LYS A 363 -1.69 -22.55 2.26
CA LYS A 363 -3.14 -22.34 2.41
C LYS A 363 -3.89 -23.63 2.74
N GLN A 364 -3.36 -24.78 2.31
CA GLN A 364 -3.95 -26.09 2.63
C GLN A 364 -3.82 -26.50 4.11
N ILE A 365 -2.95 -25.87 4.91
CA ILE A 365 -2.74 -26.27 6.32
C ILE A 365 -3.55 -25.39 7.30
N HIS A 366 -4.17 -24.31 6.83
CA HIS A 366 -4.98 -23.41 7.69
C HIS A 366 -6.46 -23.30 7.24
N GLU A 367 -6.86 -24.05 6.21
CA GLU A 367 -8.26 -24.21 5.79
C GLU A 367 -8.85 -25.59 6.19
N GLU A 368 -8.09 -26.42 6.94
CA GLU A 368 -8.60 -27.53 7.76
C GLU A 368 -8.60 -27.13 9.24
#